data_AF-A0A8K0K789-F1
#
_entry.id   AF-A0A8K0K789-F1
#
_cell.length_a   1.000
_cell.length_b   1.000
_cell.length_c   1.000
_cell.angle_alpha   90.00
_cell.angle_beta   90.00
_cell.angle_gamma   90.00
#
_symmetry.space_group_name_H-M   'P 1'
#
loop_
_entity.id
_entity.type
_entity.pdbx_description
1 polymer ?
#
loop_
_entity_poly.entity_id
_entity_poly.type
_entity_poly.pdbx_seq_one_letter_code
_entity_poly.pdbx_strand_id
1 'polypeptide(L)' 'MTYETTNYKVAWKRGIAVLSAGSFIVSPDNRLRLVRGFDLEIQNVEPQDAGDYVCQIGMRTPREISHTLEILACAIATKE' A
#
# COMPACT_ATOMS: atom_id res chain seq x y z
N MET A 1 32.87 -4.97 -1.99
CA MET A 1 31.92 -3.91 -2.37
C MET A 1 30.64 -4.16 -1.57
N THR A 2 30.64 -3.70 -0.33
CA THR A 2 29.49 -3.82 0.58
C THR A 2 28.52 -2.71 0.21
N TYR A 3 27.35 -3.06 -0.33
CA TYR A 3 26.26 -2.10 -0.43
C TYR A 3 25.99 -1.60 0.98
N GLU A 4 26.34 -0.35 1.29
CA GLU A 4 25.69 0.33 2.40
C GLU A 4 24.20 0.32 2.05
N THR A 5 23.46 -0.60 2.64
CA THR A 5 22.00 -0.57 2.59
C THR A 5 21.62 0.71 3.30
N THR A 6 21.37 1.78 2.56
CA THR A 6 20.76 2.97 3.09
C THR A 6 19.56 2.50 3.91
N ASN A 7 19.62 2.64 5.23
CA ASN A 7 18.63 2.09 6.18
C ASN A 7 17.34 2.91 6.11
N TYR A 8 16.71 3.01 4.94
CA TYR A 8 15.39 3.61 4.83
C TYR A 8 14.35 2.60 5.32
N LYS A 9 13.35 3.11 6.03
CA LYS A 9 12.17 2.32 6.44
C LYS A 9 10.98 2.83 5.67
N VAL A 10 10.18 1.94 5.11
CA VAL A 10 8.97 2.28 4.37
C VAL A 10 7.76 2.07 5.27
N ALA A 11 6.79 2.96 5.19
CA ALA A 11 5.47 2.77 5.79
C ALA A 11 4.41 3.04 4.73
N TRP A 12 3.40 2.17 4.65
CA TRP A 12 2.20 2.45 3.86
C TRP A 12 1.15 3.10 4.73
N LYS A 13 0.47 4.13 4.21
CA LYS A 13 -0.66 4.79 4.87
C LYS A 13 -1.84 4.97 3.92
N ARG A 14 -3.04 5.05 4.49
CA ARG A 14 -4.28 5.45 3.82
C ARG A 14 -5.02 6.43 4.74
N GLY A 15 -5.11 7.70 4.34
CA GLY A 15 -5.57 8.76 5.24
C GLY A 15 -4.70 8.86 6.50
N ILE A 16 -5.33 8.77 7.67
CA ILE A 16 -4.63 8.77 8.97
C ILE A 16 -4.17 7.36 9.42
N ALA A 17 -4.58 6.30 8.72
CA ALA A 17 -4.29 4.93 9.10
C ALA A 17 -2.92 4.49 8.55
N VAL A 18 -2.06 3.98 9.43
CA VAL A 18 -0.82 3.30 9.06
C VAL A 18 -1.14 1.84 8.75
N LEU A 19 -0.89 1.43 7.52
CA LEU A 19 -1.13 0.06 7.04
C LEU A 19 0.05 -0.86 7.33
N SER A 20 1.28 -0.34 7.18
CA SER A 20 2.51 -1.08 7.46
C SER A 20 3.60 -0.19 8.05
N ALA A 21 4.53 -0.81 8.78
CA ALA A 21 5.74 -0.17 9.29
C ALA A 21 6.95 -1.10 9.07
N GLY A 22 7.85 -0.70 8.17
CA GLY A 22 8.94 -1.56 7.73
C GLY A 22 8.41 -2.82 7.05
N SER A 23 8.76 -4.00 7.59
CA SER A 23 8.33 -5.30 7.08
C SER A 23 7.08 -5.85 7.79
N PHE A 24 6.42 -5.06 8.64
CA PHE A 24 5.29 -5.50 9.45
C PHE A 24 3.98 -4.84 8.99
N ILE A 25 2.92 -5.64 8.83
CA ILE A 25 1.56 -5.15 8.59
C ILE A 25 0.93 -4.77 9.94
N VAL A 26 0.51 -3.52 10.07
CA VAL A 26 -0.16 -2.98 11.27
C VAL A 26 -1.68 -3.02 11.11
N SER A 27 -2.16 -2.94 9.86
CA SER A 27 -3.59 -3.01 9.55
C SER A 27 -4.22 -4.32 10.04
N PRO A 28 -5.47 -4.29 10.55
CA PRO A 28 -6.23 -5.49 10.86
C PRO A 28 -6.76 -6.20 9.60
N ASP A 29 -6.67 -5.57 8.42
CA ASP A 29 -7.10 -6.18 7.16
C ASP A 29 -6.14 -7.31 6.75
N ASN A 30 -6.62 -8.54 6.87
CA ASN A 30 -5.87 -9.76 6.58
C ASN A 30 -5.57 -9.97 5.08
N ARG A 31 -6.15 -9.16 4.20
CA ARG A 31 -5.89 -9.18 2.76
C ARG A 31 -4.62 -8.41 2.38
N LEU A 32 -4.08 -7.60 3.29
CA LEU A 32 -2.89 -6.79 3.06
C LEU A 32 -1.61 -7.59 3.28
N ARG A 33 -0.67 -7.46 2.34
CA ARG A 33 0.66 -8.08 2.40
C ARG A 33 1.73 -7.11 1.93
N LEU A 34 2.95 -7.32 2.40
CA LEU A 34 4.14 -6.73 1.80
C LEU A 34 4.82 -7.79 0.94
N VAL A 35 4.96 -7.51 -0.35
CA VAL A 35 5.68 -8.37 -1.30
C VAL A 35 6.95 -7.65 -1.77
N ARG A 36 7.95 -8.41 -2.22
CA ARG A 36 9.23 -7.86 -2.73
C ARG A 36 9.91 -6.88 -1.75
N GLY A 37 9.69 -7.10 -0.46
CA GLY A 37 10.23 -6.28 0.64
C GLY A 37 9.30 -5.14 1.11
N PHE A 38 8.68 -4.40 0.19
CA PHE A 38 7.95 -3.17 0.54
C PHE A 38 6.70 -2.88 -0.30
N ASP A 39 6.41 -3.65 -1.35
CA ASP A 39 5.26 -3.38 -2.21
C ASP A 39 3.98 -3.79 -1.48
N LEU A 40 2.99 -2.89 -1.39
CA LEU A 40 1.70 -3.21 -0.80
C LEU A 40 0.86 -4.03 -1.79
N GLU A 41 0.52 -5.26 -1.40
CA GLU A 41 -0.43 -6.11 -2.09
C GLU A 41 -1.76 -6.12 -1.31
N ILE A 42 -2.87 -5.98 -2.03
CA ILE A 42 -4.23 -6.16 -1.51
C ILE A 42 -4.85 -7.34 -2.25
N GLN A 43 -5.13 -8.44 -1.55
CA GLN A 43 -5.76 -9.61 -2.15
C GLN A 43 -7.29 -9.45 -2.18
N ASN A 44 -7.96 -10.02 -3.19
CA ASN A 44 -9.42 -9.96 -3.33
C ASN A 44 -9.95 -8.53 -3.17
N VAL A 45 -9.49 -7.63 -4.06
CA VAL A 45 -9.86 -6.21 -4.02
C VAL A 45 -11.37 -6.02 -4.17
N GLU A 46 -11.90 -5.09 -3.39
CA GLU A 46 -13.32 -4.72 -3.34
C GLU A 46 -13.48 -3.22 -3.65
N PRO A 47 -14.66 -2.74 -4.09
CA PRO A 47 -14.84 -1.34 -4.47
C PRO A 47 -14.42 -0.32 -3.41
N GLN A 48 -14.58 -0.63 -2.13
CA GLN A 48 -14.17 0.24 -1.02
C GLN A 48 -12.65 0.34 -0.81
N ASP A 49 -11.86 -0.50 -1.48
CA ASP A 49 -10.40 -0.40 -1.44
C ASP A 49 -9.88 0.75 -2.29
N ALA A 50 -10.70 1.28 -3.20
CA ALA A 50 -10.35 2.41 -4.05
C ALA A 50 -9.95 3.67 -3.24
N GLY A 51 -9.03 4.45 -3.80
CA GLY A 51 -8.58 5.72 -3.23
C GLY A 51 -7.06 5.82 -3.13
N ASP A 52 -6.60 6.83 -2.39
CA ASP A 52 -5.18 7.18 -2.33
C ASP A 52 -4.45 6.47 -1.19
N TYR A 53 -3.36 5.81 -1.56
CA TYR A 53 -2.39 5.16 -0.70
C TYR A 53 -1.08 5.93 -0.78
N VAL A 54 -0.38 6.06 0.33
CA VAL A 54 0.92 6.73 0.33
C VAL A 54 1.99 5.80 0.87
N CYS A 55 3.06 5.69 0.09
CA CYS A 55 4.31 5.08 0.50
C CYS A 55 5.21 6.17 1.08
N GLN A 56 5.47 6.11 2.38
CA GLN A 56 6.34 7.05 3.09
C GLN A 56 7.72 6.42 3.30
N ILE A 57 8.76 7.11 2.85
CA ILE A 57 10.14 6.68 2.94
C ILE A 57 10.82 7.44 4.08
N GLY A 58 11.10 6.72 5.16
CA GLY A 58 11.80 7.17 6.35
C GLY A 58 13.27 7.42 6.05
N MET A 59 13.62 8.71 5.95
CA MET A 59 14.98 9.22 5.82
C MET A 59 15.06 10.56 6.57
N ARG A 60 16.25 11.19 6.64
CA ARG A 60 16.43 12.49 7.34
C ARG A 60 15.42 13.55 6.89
N THR A 61 15.08 13.55 5.60
CA THR A 61 14.01 14.37 5.02
C THR A 61 12.97 13.44 4.41
N PRO A 62 11.85 13.16 5.10
CA PRO A 62 10.85 12.21 4.65
C PRO A 62 10.40 12.49 3.21
N ARG A 63 10.21 11.42 2.45
CA ARG A 63 9.60 11.47 1.12
C ARG A 63 8.32 10.67 1.10
N GLU A 64 7.37 11.12 0.30
CA GLU A 64 6.09 10.46 0.11
C GLU A 64 5.84 10.23 -1.38
N ILE A 65 5.25 9.07 -1.70
CA ILE A 65 4.79 8.72 -3.03
C ILE A 65 3.31 8.38 -2.90
N SER A 66 2.45 9.13 -3.57
CA SER A 66 1.01 8.88 -3.62
C SER A 66 0.67 7.96 -4.78
N HIS A 67 -0.15 6.94 -4.50
CA HIS A 67 -0.68 5.97 -5.43
C HIS A 67 -2.20 5.99 -5.36
N THR A 68 -2.86 6.23 -6.48
CA THR A 68 -4.32 6.15 -6.59
C THR A 68 -4.71 4.75 -7.06
N LEU A 69 -5.52 4.04 -6.28
CA LEU A 69 -6.09 2.75 -6.65
C LEU A 69 -7.51 2.95 -7.19
N GLU A 70 -7.72 2.58 -8.45
CA GLU A 70 -9.04 2.53 -9.07
C GLU A 70 -9.51 1.08 -9.19
N ILE A 71 -10.75 0.80 -8.77
CA ILE A 71 -11.35 -0.53 -8.86
C ILE A 71 -12.38 -0.52 -9.99
N LEU A 72 -12.14 -1.35 -11.00
CA LEU A 72 -13.03 -1.48 -12.14
C LEU A 72 -14.08 -2.55 -11.85
N ALA A 73 -15.36 -2.16 -11.82
CA ALA A 73 -16.47 -3.10 -11.73
C ALA A 73 -16.96 -3.45 -13.14
N CYS A 74 -17.11 -4.74 -13.44
CA CYS A 74 -17.81 -5.17 -14.65
C CYS A 74 -19.31 -5.00 -14.44
N ALA A 75 -19.95 -4.10 -15.19
CA ALA A 75 -21.40 -4.01 -15.21
C ALA A 75 -21.97 -5.23 -15.94
N ILE A 76 -22.65 -6.12 -15.23
CA ILE A 76 -23.46 -7.15 -15.87
C ILE A 76 -24.73 -6.46 -16.36
N ALA A 77 -24.87 -6.32 -17.67
CA ALA A 77 -26.10 -5.86 -18.28
C ALA A 77 -27.20 -6.89 -18.02
N THR A 78 -28.11 -6.62 -17.10
CA THR A 78 -29.39 -7.33 -17.01
C THR A 78 -30.20 -6.93 -18.25
N LYS A 79 -30.30 -7.83 -19.23
CA LYS A 79 -31.28 -7.68 -20.32
C LYS A 79 -32.67 -7.92 -19.72
N GLU A 80 -33.52 -6.91 -19.80
CA GLU A 80 -34.99 -7.05 -19.75
C GLU A 80 -35.50 -7.67 -21.06
#